data_AF-B8LBP5-F1
#
_entry.id   AF-B8LBP5-F1
#
_cell.length_a   1.000
_cell.length_b   1.000
_cell.length_c   1.000
_cell.angle_alpha   90.00
_cell.angle_beta   90.00
_cell.angle_gamma   90.00
#
_symmetry.space_group_name_H-M   'P 1'
#
loop_
_entity.id
_entity.type
_entity.pdbx_description
1 polymer ?
#
loop_
_entity_poly.entity_id
_entity_poly.type
_entity_poly.pdbx_seq_one_letter_code
_entity_poly.pdbx_strand_id
1 'polypeptide(L)'
;MPPNNNGQQYEDTDCPICTSSLATYDHSHPIQCTSQHCHFNFCLTCIESLIKSTKDESNEASDGNVFRVFLHCPNCRSNLGPSIRDTVLLRKVDKYRVLKHLDDGDCAVVRDEELSASELRFKYALEKDVDVASAIEAAGAREDEFFGKGIEMDVDAFDLGVALSRSLSGSFGRKESLWSFDDEEGFEADEDGVPRSFIFRHHSMHKISFEKEHNQDATLVETDKTLLCGLEAFMTEQEQQFVTYLLTSGDTTKLAAATEMMHHVSSLSRQGIFPNMKRQKSSFEGSQIRRSMMESIREVIREGNEERRKDEEKGARYAVGVAAKQLGGHIGAIAGERREQKLQNDLELRKQMEYLALHPLPLRMPKYAELYASSSDSFALTFLDDEWDGTVLDAFTKITVNKSLLGKVTIKKQHADSRGIRNIIDACSVKKNGKGVVDTPTQRVIVASIGREGGQQGIVKGDVVTHFSGEEFVGTAGELIALIESINDGELLTFAFNADKACAEALRRRSILSKE
;
A
#
# COMPACT_ATOMS: atom_id res chain seq x y z
N MET A 1 26.92 28.46 33.54
CA MET A 1 28.25 28.04 34.05
C MET A 1 28.44 26.59 33.67
N PRO A 2 29.35 26.26 32.74
CA PRO A 2 29.67 24.86 32.46
C PRO A 2 30.56 24.33 33.59
N PRO A 3 30.41 23.06 34.02
CA PRO A 3 31.35 22.47 34.93
C PRO A 3 32.67 22.22 34.19
N ASN A 4 33.73 22.81 34.73
CA ASN A 4 35.13 22.48 34.46
C ASN A 4 35.36 21.02 34.87
N ASN A 5 35.65 20.12 33.93
CA ASN A 5 36.03 18.75 34.26
C ASN A 5 37.23 18.31 33.42
N ASN A 6 38.43 18.61 33.92
CA ASN A 6 39.72 18.09 33.44
C ASN A 6 39.93 16.61 33.85
N GLY A 7 38.90 15.78 33.73
CA GLY A 7 39.05 14.33 33.71
C GLY A 7 39.09 13.91 32.26
N GLN A 8 40.20 13.32 31.80
CA GLN A 8 40.23 12.58 30.55
C GLN A 8 39.17 11.48 30.65
N GLN A 9 37.94 11.78 30.23
CA GLN A 9 36.96 10.77 29.91
C GLN A 9 37.57 10.01 28.75
N TYR A 10 37.93 8.76 28.98
CA TYR A 10 38.15 7.81 27.89
C TYR A 10 36.86 7.86 27.09
N GLU A 11 36.87 8.53 25.94
CA GLU A 11 35.82 8.38 24.95
C GLU A 11 35.82 6.88 24.64
N ASP A 12 34.78 6.17 25.07
CA ASP A 12 34.58 4.77 24.70
C ASP A 12 34.45 4.75 23.17
N THR A 13 35.58 4.56 22.50
CA THR A 13 35.68 4.50 21.04
C THR A 13 35.12 3.18 20.52
N ASP A 14 34.84 2.22 21.40
CA ASP A 14 34.40 0.89 21.01
C ASP A 14 32.90 0.73 21.14
N CYS A 15 32.30 0.07 20.16
CA CYS A 15 30.89 -0.30 20.15
C CYS A 15 30.59 -1.21 21.35
N PRO A 16 29.67 -0.85 22.25
CA PRO A 16 29.39 -1.63 23.46
C PRO A 16 28.70 -2.97 23.18
N ILE A 17 28.26 -3.23 21.93
CA ILE A 17 27.62 -4.47 21.52
C ILE A 17 28.64 -5.47 20.94
N CYS A 18 29.46 -5.03 19.98
CA CYS A 18 30.39 -5.91 19.27
C CYS A 18 31.87 -5.65 19.60
N THR A 19 32.17 -4.70 20.48
CA THR A 19 33.53 -4.28 20.89
C THR A 19 34.43 -3.76 19.75
N SER A 20 33.87 -3.54 18.56
CA SER A 20 34.62 -2.95 17.44
C SER A 20 34.65 -1.44 17.56
N SER A 21 35.76 -0.80 17.18
CA SER A 21 35.86 0.67 17.12
C SER A 21 34.70 1.25 16.30
N LEU A 22 34.05 2.26 16.86
CA LEU A 22 33.07 3.11 16.19
C LEU A 22 33.79 3.90 15.09
N ALA A 23 33.18 3.96 13.92
CA ALA A 23 33.70 4.77 12.82
C ALA A 23 33.34 6.25 13.02
N THR A 24 34.00 7.15 12.29
CA THR A 24 33.72 8.59 12.36
C THR A 24 32.24 8.91 12.16
N TYR A 25 31.58 8.26 11.19
CA TYR A 25 30.15 8.45 10.93
C TYR A 25 29.26 7.95 12.08
N ASP A 26 29.70 6.96 12.87
CA ASP A 26 28.95 6.51 14.04
C ASP A 26 28.96 7.59 15.14
N HIS A 27 30.04 8.37 15.24
CA HIS A 27 30.15 9.52 16.13
C HIS A 27 29.45 10.77 15.60
N SER A 28 29.50 11.02 14.28
CA SER A 28 28.83 12.15 13.64
C SER A 28 27.31 12.09 13.77
N HIS A 29 26.76 10.87 13.67
CA HIS A 29 25.32 10.60 13.71
C HIS A 29 24.99 9.63 14.86
N PRO A 30 25.06 10.07 16.13
CA PRO A 30 24.78 9.20 17.27
C PRO A 30 23.30 8.80 17.31
N ILE A 31 22.99 7.65 17.91
CA ILE A 31 21.61 7.16 18.03
C ILE A 31 20.73 8.19 18.76
N GLN A 32 19.61 8.54 18.13
CA GLN A 32 18.63 9.50 18.65
C GLN A 32 17.65 8.80 19.61
N CYS A 33 18.14 8.52 20.82
CA CYS A 33 17.39 7.82 21.85
C CYS A 33 16.40 8.75 22.57
N THR A 34 15.10 8.45 22.59
CA THR A 34 14.07 9.32 23.20
C THR A 34 14.25 9.59 24.70
N SER A 35 15.01 8.73 25.40
CA SER A 35 15.43 8.99 26.77
C SER A 35 16.55 10.06 26.80
N GLN A 36 16.23 11.26 27.30
CA GLN A 36 17.09 12.45 27.32
C GLN A 36 18.47 12.25 27.99
N HIS A 37 18.65 11.18 28.75
CA HIS A 37 19.89 10.87 29.48
C HIS A 37 20.62 9.64 28.93
N CYS A 38 20.15 9.05 27.82
CA CYS A 38 20.75 7.88 27.23
C CYS A 38 21.71 8.27 26.08
N HIS A 39 23.00 8.28 26.39
CA HIS A 39 24.08 8.51 25.41
C HIS A 39 24.59 7.21 24.78
N PHE A 40 23.78 6.15 24.81
CA PHE A 40 24.18 4.85 24.27
C PHE A 40 24.28 4.91 22.75
N ASN A 41 25.48 4.65 22.24
CA ASN A 41 25.77 4.60 20.82
C ASN A 41 26.44 3.27 20.47
N PHE A 42 26.22 2.78 19.26
CA PHE A 42 26.78 1.52 18.77
C PHE A 42 26.93 1.55 17.26
N CYS A 43 27.78 0.71 16.69
CA CYS A 43 28.19 0.82 15.28
C CYS A 43 27.04 0.53 14.30
N LEU A 44 27.16 1.06 13.07
CA LEU A 44 26.21 0.85 11.97
C LEU A 44 25.87 -0.63 11.74
N THR A 45 26.85 -1.53 11.78
CA THR A 45 26.63 -2.97 11.58
C THR A 45 25.72 -3.57 12.66
N CYS A 46 25.86 -3.14 13.91
CA CYS A 46 25.00 -3.58 15.00
C CYS A 46 23.58 -3.01 14.87
N ILE A 47 23.43 -1.79 14.34
CA ILE A 47 22.10 -1.21 14.04
C ILE A 47 21.40 -2.01 12.93
N GLU A 48 22.09 -2.32 11.84
CA GLU A 48 21.53 -3.11 10.75
C GLU A 48 21.13 -4.51 11.22
N SER A 49 21.96 -5.13 12.07
CA SER A 49 21.67 -6.44 12.66
C SER A 49 20.45 -6.39 13.58
N LEU A 50 20.31 -5.32 14.37
CA LEU A 50 19.14 -5.09 15.22
C LEU A 50 17.87 -4.95 14.36
N ILE A 51 17.90 -4.13 13.31
CA ILE A 51 16.76 -3.96 12.38
C ILE A 51 16.41 -5.28 11.69
N LYS A 52 17.40 -6.01 11.20
CA LYS A 52 17.18 -7.32 10.57
C LYS A 52 16.49 -8.29 11.53
N SER A 53 16.96 -8.37 12.78
CA SER A 53 16.39 -9.25 13.80
C SER A 53 14.94 -8.94 14.16
N THR A 54 14.47 -7.70 13.92
CA THR A 54 13.06 -7.32 14.13
C THR A 54 12.14 -7.72 12.98
N LYS A 55 12.72 -7.97 11.79
CA LYS A 55 11.99 -8.44 10.60
C LYS A 55 11.87 -9.96 10.57
N ASP A 56 12.83 -10.68 11.15
CA ASP A 56 12.81 -12.13 11.18
C ASP A 56 11.60 -12.62 12.00
N GLU A 57 11.02 -13.76 11.59
CA GLU A 57 9.92 -14.40 12.31
C GLU A 57 10.33 -14.68 13.76
N SER A 58 9.33 -14.86 14.63
CA SER A 58 9.53 -15.01 16.07
C SER A 58 10.61 -16.06 16.37
N ASN A 59 11.69 -15.65 17.05
CA ASN A 59 12.84 -16.50 17.31
C ASN A 59 12.57 -17.38 18.53
N GLU A 60 12.85 -18.68 18.42
CA GLU A 60 12.79 -19.62 19.54
C GLU A 60 14.12 -19.60 20.30
N ALA A 61 14.08 -19.19 21.57
CA ALA A 61 15.22 -19.30 22.48
C ALA A 61 15.52 -20.77 22.83
N SER A 62 16.70 -21.04 23.35
CA SER A 62 17.13 -22.39 23.75
C SER A 62 16.28 -23.02 24.87
N ASP A 63 15.47 -22.23 25.56
CA ASP A 63 14.49 -22.66 26.55
C ASP A 63 13.09 -22.97 25.96
N GLY A 64 12.94 -22.87 24.64
CA GLY A 64 11.69 -23.08 23.91
C GLY A 64 10.75 -21.87 23.93
N ASN A 65 11.17 -20.73 24.50
CA ASN A 65 10.37 -19.52 24.48
C ASN A 65 10.52 -18.80 23.16
N VAL A 66 9.38 -18.52 22.52
CA VAL A 66 9.31 -17.74 21.30
C VAL A 66 9.22 -16.25 21.65
N PHE A 67 10.15 -15.44 21.15
CA PHE A 67 10.16 -14.00 21.40
C PHE A 67 10.33 -13.19 20.11
N ARG A 68 9.74 -12.00 20.11
CA ARG A 68 9.90 -11.01 19.04
C ARG A 68 10.90 -9.96 19.48
N VAL A 69 11.86 -9.65 18.61
CA VAL A 69 12.82 -8.57 18.86
C VAL A 69 12.17 -7.26 18.46
N PHE A 70 12.05 -6.34 19.43
CA PHE A 70 11.55 -4.98 19.19
C PHE A 70 12.71 -4.01 18.98
N LEU A 71 12.45 -2.91 18.26
CA LEU A 71 13.42 -1.81 18.05
C LEU A 71 13.57 -0.93 19.30
N HIS A 72 14.07 -1.51 20.39
CA HIS A 72 14.33 -0.82 21.65
C HIS A 72 15.83 -0.56 21.87
N CYS A 73 16.15 0.55 22.54
CA CYS A 73 17.52 0.86 22.92
C CYS A 73 18.09 -0.24 23.85
N PRO A 74 19.23 -0.87 23.51
CA PRO A 74 19.80 -1.92 24.36
C PRO A 74 20.13 -1.47 25.79
N ASN A 75 20.41 -0.18 25.99
CA ASN A 75 20.75 0.37 27.30
C ASN A 75 19.51 0.76 28.12
N CYS A 76 18.64 1.63 27.59
CA CYS A 76 17.52 2.20 28.36
C CYS A 76 16.13 1.67 27.95
N ARG A 77 16.06 0.77 26.97
CA ARG A 77 14.84 0.15 26.44
C ARG A 77 13.80 1.11 25.85
N SER A 78 14.15 2.36 25.60
CA SER A 78 13.25 3.29 24.91
C SER A 78 13.08 2.91 23.44
N ASN A 79 11.92 3.24 22.86
CA ASN A 79 11.63 2.98 21.45
C ASN A 79 12.56 3.79 20.53
N LEU A 80 13.30 3.09 19.66
CA LEU A 80 14.19 3.66 18.64
C LEU A 80 13.52 3.71 17.25
N GLY A 81 12.36 3.07 17.06
CA GLY A 81 11.63 3.02 15.80
C GLY A 81 11.48 4.38 15.09
N PRO A 82 11.18 5.48 15.81
CA PRO A 82 11.02 6.80 15.19
C PRO A 82 12.24 7.36 14.47
N SER A 83 13.46 7.02 14.92
CA SER A 83 14.68 7.74 14.54
C SER A 83 15.79 6.83 13.99
N ILE A 84 15.74 5.53 14.27
CA ILE A 84 16.83 4.59 13.93
C ILE A 84 17.09 4.50 12.43
N ARG A 85 16.05 4.64 11.60
CA ARG A 85 16.17 4.62 10.14
C ARG A 85 16.92 5.85 9.61
N ASP A 86 16.66 7.02 10.18
CA ASP A 86 17.34 8.27 9.81
C ASP A 86 18.82 8.20 10.19
N THR A 87 19.13 7.71 11.39
CA THR A 87 20.52 7.50 11.81
C THR A 87 21.25 6.52 10.88
N VAL A 88 20.61 5.41 10.46
CA VAL A 88 21.21 4.48 9.49
C VAL A 88 21.45 5.14 8.14
N LEU A 89 20.47 5.90 7.65
CA LEU A 89 20.59 6.61 6.37
C LEU A 89 21.78 7.58 6.40
N LEU A 90 21.84 8.46 7.41
CA LEU A 90 22.92 9.45 7.55
C LEU A 90 24.30 8.78 7.69
N ARG A 91 24.41 7.70 8.49
CA ARG A 91 25.67 6.94 8.60
C ARG A 91 26.10 6.30 7.29
N LYS A 92 25.16 5.75 6.52
CA LYS A 92 25.46 5.18 5.19
C LYS A 92 25.92 6.27 4.24
N VAL A 93 25.23 7.42 4.22
CA VAL A 93 25.61 8.57 3.40
C VAL A 93 27.05 8.97 3.70
N ASP A 94 27.41 9.16 4.96
CA ASP A 94 28.77 9.53 5.34
C ASP A 94 29.79 8.43 5.04
N LYS A 95 29.46 7.15 5.30
CA LYS A 95 30.30 6.00 4.93
C LYS A 95 30.69 6.03 3.45
N TYR A 96 29.75 6.34 2.54
CA TYR A 96 30.02 6.35 1.09
C TYR A 96 30.42 7.73 0.53
N ARG A 97 30.11 8.84 1.20
CA ARG A 97 30.60 10.19 0.84
C ARG A 97 32.08 10.34 1.11
N VAL A 98 32.58 9.78 2.21
CA VAL A 98 34.02 9.77 2.51
C VAL A 98 34.80 9.08 1.37
N LEU A 99 34.22 8.09 0.69
CA LEU A 99 34.87 7.45 -0.47
C LEU A 99 34.97 8.35 -1.71
N LYS A 100 34.24 9.47 -1.77
CA LYS A 100 34.17 10.37 -2.94
C LYS A 100 35.15 11.54 -2.87
N HIS A 101 35.58 11.94 -1.68
CA HIS A 101 36.43 13.12 -1.47
C HIS A 101 37.92 12.79 -1.21
N LEU A 102 38.34 11.54 -1.45
CA LEU A 102 39.71 11.08 -1.18
C LEU A 102 40.70 11.22 -2.36
N ASP A 103 40.35 11.97 -3.41
CA ASP A 103 41.26 12.25 -4.53
C ASP A 103 42.45 13.18 -4.17
N ASP A 104 42.46 13.80 -2.98
CA ASP A 104 43.50 14.76 -2.58
C ASP A 104 44.69 14.17 -1.77
N GLY A 105 44.81 12.84 -1.72
CA GLY A 105 46.06 12.17 -1.35
C GLY A 105 46.02 11.41 -0.02
N ASP A 106 46.48 10.16 -0.07
CA ASP A 106 46.83 9.25 1.05
C ASP A 106 45.74 8.41 1.74
N CYS A 107 44.53 8.25 1.18
CA CYS A 107 43.64 7.16 1.60
C CYS A 107 43.14 6.34 0.40
N ALA A 108 43.16 5.01 0.54
CA ALA A 108 42.77 4.07 -0.50
C ALA A 108 41.30 4.30 -0.89
N VAL A 109 41.09 4.80 -2.11
CA VAL A 109 39.77 4.83 -2.74
C VAL A 109 39.27 3.38 -2.83
N VAL A 110 38.20 3.06 -2.11
CA VAL A 110 37.53 1.76 -2.25
C VAL A 110 37.00 1.71 -3.67
N ARG A 111 37.55 0.80 -4.47
CA ARG A 111 37.17 0.68 -5.87
C ARG A 111 35.77 0.11 -5.96
N ASP A 112 35.05 0.45 -7.03
CA ASP A 112 33.69 -0.04 -7.25
C ASP A 112 33.64 -1.58 -7.27
N GLU A 113 34.72 -2.26 -7.66
CA GLU A 113 34.79 -3.73 -7.65
C GLU A 113 34.84 -4.34 -6.24
N GLU A 114 35.16 -3.55 -5.21
CA GLU A 114 35.22 -4.00 -3.81
C GLU A 114 33.91 -3.78 -3.07
N LEU A 115 32.98 -3.02 -3.66
CA LEU A 115 31.64 -2.78 -3.13
C LEU A 115 30.70 -3.91 -3.52
N SER A 116 29.87 -4.35 -2.56
CA SER A 116 28.78 -5.27 -2.88
C SER A 116 27.75 -4.61 -3.80
N ALA A 117 26.94 -5.42 -4.51
CA ALA A 117 25.93 -4.90 -5.43
C ALA A 117 24.93 -3.94 -4.74
N SER A 118 24.60 -4.16 -3.47
CA SER A 118 23.78 -3.25 -2.68
C SER A 118 24.46 -1.91 -2.39
N GLU A 119 25.76 -1.93 -2.14
CA GLU A 119 26.55 -0.72 -1.85
C GLU A 119 26.76 0.11 -3.11
N LEU A 120 27.00 -0.54 -4.26
CA LEU A 120 27.05 0.14 -5.56
C LEU A 120 25.74 0.80 -5.93
N ARG A 121 24.60 0.11 -5.72
CA ARG A 121 23.27 0.71 -5.96
C ARG A 121 23.06 1.94 -5.08
N PHE A 122 23.39 1.83 -3.80
CA PHE A 122 23.26 2.96 -2.89
C PHE A 122 24.17 4.12 -3.28
N LYS A 123 25.44 3.87 -3.60
CA LYS A 123 26.38 4.88 -4.11
C LYS A 123 25.85 5.60 -5.35
N TYR A 124 25.29 4.85 -6.31
CA TYR A 124 24.70 5.43 -7.52
C TYR A 124 23.43 6.24 -7.25
N ALA A 125 22.58 5.76 -6.33
CA ALA A 125 21.36 6.44 -5.91
C ALA A 125 21.69 7.80 -5.26
N LEU A 126 22.70 7.86 -4.39
CA LEU A 126 23.18 9.12 -3.80
C LEU A 126 23.57 10.19 -4.83
N GLU A 127 23.98 9.79 -6.04
CA GLU A 127 24.43 10.71 -7.09
C GLU A 127 23.34 11.15 -8.05
N LYS A 128 22.36 10.28 -8.30
CA LYS A 128 21.43 10.45 -9.42
C LYS A 128 19.98 10.56 -9.01
N ASP A 129 19.65 10.19 -7.78
CA ASP A 129 18.29 10.14 -7.30
C ASP A 129 17.96 11.39 -6.45
N VAL A 130 16.98 12.15 -6.91
CA VAL A 130 16.55 13.42 -6.27
C VAL A 130 15.77 13.14 -4.98
N ASP A 131 15.08 12.00 -4.91
CA ASP A 131 14.29 11.64 -3.74
C ASP A 131 15.19 11.16 -2.61
N VAL A 132 16.24 10.38 -2.92
CA VAL A 132 17.32 10.04 -1.97
C VAL A 132 17.92 11.32 -1.38
N ALA A 133 18.27 12.30 -2.21
CA ALA A 133 18.83 13.56 -1.74
C ALA A 133 17.87 14.31 -0.79
N SER A 134 16.58 14.31 -1.09
CA SER A 134 15.54 14.92 -0.26
C SER A 134 15.35 14.17 1.07
N ALA A 135 15.42 12.83 1.06
CA ALA A 135 15.33 12.00 2.25
C ALA A 135 16.51 12.25 3.21
N ILE A 136 17.72 12.41 2.66
CA ILE A 136 18.93 12.74 3.42
C ILE A 136 18.82 14.12 4.08
N GLU A 137 18.37 15.15 3.34
CA GLU A 137 18.16 16.49 3.90
C GLU A 137 17.12 16.47 5.03
N ALA A 138 16.02 15.75 4.83
CA ALA A 138 14.97 15.63 5.84
C ALA A 138 15.45 14.86 7.09
N ALA A 139 16.24 13.81 6.92
CA ALA A 139 16.84 13.07 8.03
C ALA A 139 17.84 13.94 8.82
N GLY A 140 18.68 14.70 8.12
CA GLY A 140 19.61 15.65 8.74
C GLY A 140 18.90 16.75 9.52
N ALA A 141 17.84 17.33 8.96
CA ALA A 141 17.04 18.33 9.65
C ALA A 141 16.38 17.79 10.94
N ARG A 142 15.90 16.54 10.94
CA ARG A 142 15.36 15.88 12.14
C ARG A 142 16.44 15.59 13.18
N GLU A 143 17.64 15.21 12.75
CA GLU A 143 18.79 15.05 13.63
C GLU A 143 19.19 16.38 14.30
N ASP A 144 19.26 17.46 13.52
CA ASP A 144 19.59 18.79 14.03
C ASP A 144 18.53 19.30 15.02
N GLU A 145 17.25 19.03 14.75
CA GLU A 145 16.16 19.32 15.68
C GLU A 145 16.30 18.51 16.98
N PHE A 146 16.61 17.21 16.87
CA PHE A 146 16.77 16.31 18.01
C PHE A 146 17.93 16.73 18.93
N PHE A 147 19.08 17.13 18.35
CA PHE A 147 20.25 17.59 19.11
C PHE A 147 20.26 19.10 19.39
N GLY A 148 19.25 19.84 18.93
CA GLY A 148 19.14 21.29 19.14
C GLY A 148 20.19 22.13 18.39
N LYS A 149 20.77 21.61 17.30
CA LYS A 149 21.80 22.31 16.50
C LYS A 149 21.24 23.46 15.64
N GLY A 150 19.93 23.52 15.43
CA GLY A 150 19.28 24.45 14.49
C GLY A 150 18.86 25.83 15.03
N ILE A 151 19.21 26.21 16.27
CA ILE A 151 18.74 27.47 16.90
C ILE A 151 19.90 28.27 17.52
N GLU A 152 20.97 28.46 16.77
CA GLU A 152 21.84 29.62 17.00
C GLU A 152 21.43 30.70 15.99
N MET A 153 20.35 31.41 16.31
CA MET A 153 20.07 32.68 15.64
C MET A 153 21.20 33.64 16.01
N ASP A 154 22.02 34.04 15.04
CA ASP A 154 23.01 35.11 15.18
C ASP A 154 22.32 36.37 15.74
N VAL A 155 22.43 36.58 17.05
CA VAL A 155 21.78 37.70 17.75
C VAL A 155 22.58 39.01 17.57
N ASP A 156 23.73 38.96 16.91
CA ASP A 156 24.66 40.10 16.79
C ASP A 156 24.50 40.91 15.49
N ALA A 157 23.50 40.63 14.64
CA ALA A 157 23.23 41.37 13.41
C ALA A 157 22.12 42.44 13.53
N PHE A 158 21.89 43.00 14.72
CA PHE A 158 20.84 44.00 14.97
C PHE A 158 21.38 45.33 15.52
N ASP A 159 22.29 45.98 14.81
CA ASP A 159 22.47 47.43 14.95
C ASP A 159 22.98 48.09 13.66
N LEU A 160 22.07 48.45 12.74
CA LEU A 160 22.07 49.73 12.02
C LEU A 160 20.83 49.82 11.10
N GLY A 161 19.89 50.69 11.45
CA GLY A 161 18.73 51.01 10.62
C GLY A 161 19.06 51.89 9.40
N VAL A 162 18.28 51.74 8.33
CA VAL A 162 17.40 52.78 7.76
C VAL A 162 16.74 52.26 6.47
N ALA A 163 15.41 52.13 6.56
CA ALA A 163 14.38 52.30 5.53
C ALA A 163 14.64 51.87 4.07
N LEU A 164 14.08 50.70 3.70
CA LEU A 164 13.29 50.60 2.47
C LEU A 164 12.26 49.48 2.59
N SER A 165 11.01 49.92 2.69
CA SER A 165 9.81 49.12 2.83
C SER A 165 9.51 48.33 1.54
N ARG A 166 9.49 47.00 1.61
CA ARG A 166 8.67 46.16 0.71
C ARG A 166 8.40 44.78 1.32
N SER A 167 7.28 44.73 2.04
CA SER A 167 6.30 43.63 2.07
C SER A 167 6.80 42.19 2.08
N LEU A 168 7.16 41.69 3.27
CA LEU A 168 6.94 40.29 3.65
C LEU A 168 6.49 40.23 5.11
N SER A 169 5.25 40.68 5.37
CA SER A 169 4.54 40.34 6.60
C SER A 169 3.93 38.94 6.43
N GLY A 170 4.70 37.92 6.82
CA GLY A 170 4.25 36.53 6.83
C GLY A 170 4.61 35.88 8.17
N SER A 171 3.66 35.95 9.09
CA SER A 171 3.59 35.28 10.40
C SER A 171 4.43 33.99 10.52
N PHE A 172 5.52 34.04 11.29
CA PHE A 172 6.23 32.86 11.80
C PHE A 172 5.33 32.15 12.83
N GLY A 173 4.46 31.28 12.33
CA GLY A 173 3.79 30.28 13.17
C GLY A 173 4.82 29.25 13.65
N ARG A 174 4.87 29.04 14.97
CA ARG A 174 5.60 27.94 15.61
C ARG A 174 5.38 26.64 14.83
N LYS A 175 6.47 26.05 14.34
CA LYS A 175 6.48 24.69 13.82
C LYS A 175 6.36 23.75 15.02
N GLU A 176 5.12 23.38 15.36
CA GLU A 176 4.86 22.30 16.32
C GLU A 176 4.98 20.96 15.57
N SER A 177 6.03 20.21 15.95
CA SER A 177 6.11 18.75 16.03
C SER A 177 5.37 17.96 14.96
N LEU A 178 6.08 17.71 13.85
CA LEU A 178 5.70 16.80 12.79
C LEU A 178 6.01 15.36 13.25
N TRP A 179 4.98 14.49 13.27
CA TRP A 179 4.98 13.04 13.58
C TRP A 179 4.87 12.63 15.05
N SER A 180 3.69 12.13 15.44
CA SER A 180 3.51 11.15 16.51
C SER A 180 3.38 9.76 15.90
N PHE A 181 4.18 8.81 16.38
CA PHE A 181 4.13 7.39 16.00
C PHE A 181 3.02 6.67 16.78
N ASP A 182 2.13 5.99 16.06
CA ASP A 182 1.30 4.89 16.59
C ASP A 182 1.98 3.56 16.23
N ASP A 183 1.87 2.58 17.13
CA ASP A 183 2.63 1.32 17.20
C ASP A 183 2.17 0.22 16.21
N GLU A 184 2.30 0.42 14.89
CA GLU A 184 2.22 -0.68 13.92
C GLU A 184 3.45 -0.75 13.00
N GLU A 185 4.04 -1.95 12.99
CA GLU A 185 5.43 -2.26 12.74
C GLU A 185 5.62 -2.79 11.31
N GLY A 186 6.44 -2.09 10.50
CA GLY A 186 7.26 -2.69 9.44
C GLY A 186 6.67 -2.77 8.03
N PHE A 187 7.03 -1.81 7.17
CA PHE A 187 7.48 -2.05 5.78
C PHE A 187 8.51 -0.96 5.41
N GLU A 188 9.37 -1.22 4.43
CA GLU A 188 10.43 -0.32 3.96
C GLU A 188 9.85 1.03 3.50
N ALA A 189 10.63 2.11 3.49
CA ALA A 189 10.21 3.38 2.89
C ALA A 189 10.67 3.35 1.43
N ASP A 190 9.73 3.49 0.49
CA ASP A 190 10.05 3.84 -0.90
C ASP A 190 10.22 5.36 -0.96
N GLU A 191 11.33 5.80 -1.54
CA GLU A 191 11.75 7.19 -1.64
C GLU A 191 11.16 7.85 -2.90
N ASP A 192 9.86 8.19 -2.86
CA ASP A 192 9.22 8.97 -3.92
C ASP A 192 8.27 9.98 -3.24
N GLY A 193 8.73 11.23 -3.06
CA GLY A 193 8.09 12.28 -2.25
C GLY A 193 6.75 12.85 -2.76
N VAL A 194 5.89 12.03 -3.37
CA VAL A 194 4.50 12.36 -3.75
C VAL A 194 3.57 11.52 -2.88
N PRO A 195 2.39 12.00 -2.40
CA PRO A 195 1.49 11.16 -1.63
C PRO A 195 0.91 10.07 -2.55
N ARG A 196 1.64 8.97 -2.68
CA ARG A 196 1.23 7.79 -3.44
C ARG A 196 0.50 6.87 -2.50
N SER A 197 -0.72 6.60 -2.91
CA SER A 197 -1.62 5.67 -2.28
C SER A 197 -0.98 4.26 -2.21
N PHE A 198 -1.36 3.43 -1.23
CA PHE A 198 -0.75 2.11 -0.98
C PHE A 198 -0.81 1.17 -2.19
N ILE A 199 -1.69 1.49 -3.14
CA ILE A 199 -1.90 0.76 -4.38
C ILE A 199 -0.74 0.95 -5.39
N PHE A 200 0.01 2.05 -5.34
CA PHE A 200 1.08 2.34 -6.31
C PHE A 200 2.38 1.54 -6.08
N ARG A 201 2.44 0.74 -5.00
CA ARG A 201 3.68 0.12 -4.53
C ARG A 201 4.16 -1.09 -5.33
N HIS A 202 3.28 -1.73 -6.11
CA HIS A 202 3.58 -3.02 -6.73
C HIS A 202 3.81 -3.00 -8.24
N HIS A 203 3.72 -1.84 -8.91
CA HIS A 203 3.99 -1.77 -10.34
C HIS A 203 5.49 -1.60 -10.65
N SER A 204 6.29 -2.64 -10.37
CA SER A 204 7.52 -2.91 -11.15
C SER A 204 7.17 -3.59 -12.48
N MET A 205 6.16 -3.03 -13.17
CA MET A 205 5.83 -3.42 -14.54
C MET A 205 6.78 -2.63 -15.44
N HIS A 206 7.72 -3.33 -16.06
CA HIS A 206 8.56 -2.80 -17.13
C HIS A 206 7.69 -2.01 -18.12
N LYS A 207 7.79 -0.67 -18.06
CA LYS A 207 7.21 0.28 -19.01
C LYS A 207 5.70 0.12 -19.29
N ILE A 208 4.84 0.39 -18.30
CA ILE A 208 3.66 1.19 -18.66
C ILE A 208 4.21 2.59 -18.90
N SER A 209 4.57 2.89 -20.15
CA SER A 209 4.93 4.25 -20.55
C SER A 209 3.71 5.12 -20.33
N PHE A 210 3.60 5.71 -19.15
CA PHE A 210 2.68 6.80 -18.85
C PHE A 210 3.08 7.98 -19.72
N GLU A 211 2.59 7.97 -20.95
CA GLU A 211 2.58 9.17 -21.78
C GLU A 211 1.83 10.25 -20.98
N LYS A 212 2.49 11.38 -20.78
CA LYS A 212 2.02 12.53 -19.97
C LYS A 212 0.62 13.02 -20.33
N GLU A 213 0.10 12.64 -21.49
CA GLU A 213 -1.22 13.03 -21.99
C GLU A 213 -2.39 12.35 -21.26
N HIS A 214 -2.19 11.20 -20.60
CA HIS A 214 -3.31 10.47 -19.98
C HIS A 214 -3.63 10.83 -18.52
N ASN A 215 -2.77 11.57 -17.82
CA ASN A 215 -2.99 11.88 -16.41
C ASN A 215 -4.13 12.90 -16.17
N GLN A 216 -4.51 13.70 -17.17
CA GLN A 216 -5.61 14.65 -17.02
C GLN A 216 -6.99 13.96 -17.04
N ASP A 217 -7.12 12.85 -17.77
CA ASP A 217 -8.41 12.19 -17.98
C ASP A 217 -8.88 11.37 -16.76
N ALA A 218 -7.94 10.87 -15.95
CA ALA A 218 -8.26 10.08 -14.75
C ALA A 218 -9.04 10.89 -13.69
N THR A 219 -8.79 12.20 -13.59
CA THR A 219 -9.46 13.06 -12.60
C THR A 219 -10.94 13.32 -12.90
N LEU A 220 -11.41 12.97 -14.09
CA LEU A 220 -12.79 13.21 -14.55
C LEU A 220 -13.68 11.96 -14.50
N VAL A 221 -13.14 10.80 -14.11
CA VAL A 221 -13.91 9.56 -14.07
C VAL A 221 -14.73 9.49 -12.79
N GLU A 222 -16.06 9.51 -12.93
CA GLU A 222 -16.97 9.23 -11.82
C GLU A 222 -16.74 7.81 -11.28
N THR A 223 -16.64 7.69 -9.96
CA THR A 223 -16.39 6.39 -9.30
C THR A 223 -17.61 5.49 -9.42
N ASP A 224 -17.42 4.29 -9.97
CA ASP A 224 -18.45 3.25 -9.97
C ASP A 224 -18.22 2.29 -8.79
N LYS A 225 -18.89 2.57 -7.68
CA LYS A 225 -18.79 1.76 -6.45
C LYS A 225 -19.10 0.28 -6.67
N THR A 226 -19.92 -0.07 -7.67
CA THR A 226 -20.26 -1.48 -7.91
C THR A 226 -19.09 -2.29 -8.47
N LEU A 227 -18.09 -1.62 -9.08
CA LEU A 227 -16.84 -2.24 -9.50
C LEU A 227 -15.88 -2.50 -8.34
N LEU A 228 -16.06 -1.82 -7.21
CA LEU A 228 -15.15 -1.88 -6.07
C LEU A 228 -15.50 -3.01 -5.09
N CYS A 229 -16.58 -3.75 -5.33
CA CYS A 229 -16.96 -4.94 -4.56
C CYS A 229 -16.98 -4.76 -3.03
N GLY A 230 -17.34 -3.57 -2.52
CA GLY A 230 -17.37 -3.27 -1.09
C GLY A 230 -16.02 -2.80 -0.51
N LEU A 231 -14.98 -2.67 -1.33
CA LEU A 231 -13.66 -2.20 -0.92
C LEU A 231 -13.54 -0.67 -0.93
N GLU A 232 -14.59 0.07 -1.27
CA GLU A 232 -14.56 1.53 -1.32
C GLU A 232 -14.20 2.17 0.04
N ALA A 233 -14.58 1.56 1.17
CA ALA A 233 -14.20 2.05 2.50
C ALA A 233 -12.70 1.89 2.79
N PHE A 234 -12.01 1.03 2.02
CA PHE A 234 -10.59 0.74 2.13
C PHE A 234 -9.76 1.44 1.05
N MET A 235 -10.34 2.44 0.39
CA MET A 235 -9.69 3.22 -0.66
C MET A 235 -9.97 4.70 -0.46
N THR A 236 -8.98 5.54 -0.69
CA THR A 236 -9.17 6.99 -0.87
C THR A 236 -9.98 7.28 -2.14
N GLU A 237 -10.65 8.43 -2.22
CA GLU A 237 -11.44 8.79 -3.39
C GLU A 237 -10.62 8.81 -4.69
N GLN A 238 -9.36 9.24 -4.62
CA GLN A 238 -8.44 9.20 -5.77
C GLN A 238 -8.13 7.78 -6.22
N GLU A 239 -7.95 6.84 -5.27
CA GLU A 239 -7.76 5.42 -5.59
C GLU A 239 -9.02 4.81 -6.21
N GLN A 240 -10.18 5.16 -5.68
CA GLN A 240 -11.46 4.69 -6.21
C GLN A 240 -11.66 5.16 -7.67
N GLN A 241 -11.37 6.43 -7.95
CA GLN A 241 -11.41 6.99 -9.30
C GLN A 241 -10.39 6.31 -10.22
N PHE A 242 -9.15 6.13 -9.74
CA PHE A 242 -8.07 5.54 -10.53
C PHE A 242 -8.34 4.06 -10.87
N VAL A 243 -8.77 3.26 -9.90
CA VAL A 243 -9.18 1.87 -10.15
C VAL A 243 -10.37 1.81 -11.11
N THR A 244 -11.37 2.67 -10.92
CA THR A 244 -12.52 2.74 -11.83
C THR A 244 -12.06 3.07 -13.26
N TYR A 245 -11.16 4.02 -13.43
CA TYR A 245 -10.56 4.36 -14.73
C TYR A 245 -9.88 3.16 -15.38
N LEU A 246 -9.02 2.44 -14.63
CA LEU A 246 -8.31 1.28 -15.17
C LEU A 246 -9.29 0.15 -15.55
N LEU A 247 -10.23 -0.19 -14.66
CA LEU A 247 -11.24 -1.24 -14.89
C LEU A 247 -12.13 -0.94 -16.10
N THR A 248 -12.37 0.34 -16.41
CA THR A 248 -13.29 0.77 -17.48
C THR A 248 -12.59 1.28 -18.73
N SER A 249 -11.26 1.15 -18.80
CA SER A 249 -10.45 1.65 -19.92
C SER A 249 -10.64 0.88 -21.24
N GLY A 250 -11.03 -0.39 -21.18
CA GLY A 250 -11.07 -1.30 -22.34
C GLY A 250 -9.73 -1.90 -22.76
N ASP A 251 -8.70 -1.65 -21.96
CA ASP A 251 -7.35 -2.17 -22.12
C ASP A 251 -7.13 -3.36 -21.17
N THR A 252 -6.60 -4.46 -21.69
CA THR A 252 -6.44 -5.73 -20.95
C THR A 252 -5.33 -5.64 -19.90
N THR A 253 -4.23 -4.94 -20.21
CA THR A 253 -3.11 -4.72 -19.28
C THR A 253 -3.55 -3.82 -18.11
N LYS A 254 -4.26 -2.71 -18.40
CA LYS A 254 -4.82 -1.85 -17.35
C LYS A 254 -5.84 -2.58 -16.49
N LEU A 255 -6.66 -3.44 -17.10
CA LEU A 255 -7.62 -4.27 -16.38
C LEU A 255 -6.92 -5.26 -15.44
N ALA A 256 -5.85 -5.92 -15.89
CA ALA A 256 -5.05 -6.81 -15.06
C ALA A 256 -4.39 -6.06 -13.89
N ALA A 257 -3.78 -4.91 -14.15
CA ALA A 257 -3.19 -4.06 -13.11
C ALA A 257 -4.24 -3.62 -12.06
N ALA A 258 -5.41 -3.17 -12.49
CA ALA A 258 -6.50 -2.82 -11.57
C ALA A 258 -6.95 -4.00 -10.71
N THR A 259 -6.91 -5.21 -11.26
CA THR A 259 -7.32 -6.43 -10.55
C THR A 259 -6.30 -6.82 -9.48
N GLU A 260 -5.01 -6.69 -9.78
CA GLU A 260 -3.91 -6.82 -8.81
C GLU A 260 -4.06 -5.81 -7.67
N MET A 261 -4.28 -4.53 -8.02
CA MET A 261 -4.53 -3.45 -7.06
C MET A 261 -5.68 -3.81 -6.11
N MET A 262 -6.81 -4.26 -6.67
CA MET A 262 -7.99 -4.67 -5.90
C MET A 262 -7.72 -5.89 -4.99
N HIS A 263 -6.89 -6.84 -5.44
CA HIS A 263 -6.47 -7.97 -4.62
C HIS A 263 -5.70 -7.52 -3.38
N HIS A 264 -4.74 -6.60 -3.53
CA HIS A 264 -3.98 -6.08 -2.39
C HIS A 264 -4.87 -5.28 -1.43
N VAL A 265 -5.77 -4.43 -1.92
CA VAL A 265 -6.76 -3.73 -1.07
C VAL A 265 -7.62 -4.73 -0.32
N SER A 266 -8.06 -5.81 -0.97
CA SER A 266 -8.82 -6.88 -0.33
C SER A 266 -8.01 -7.61 0.74
N SER A 267 -6.70 -7.77 0.55
CA SER A 267 -5.82 -8.38 1.54
C SER A 267 -5.67 -7.50 2.78
N LEU A 268 -5.43 -6.20 2.58
CA LEU A 268 -5.34 -5.21 3.67
C LEU A 268 -6.66 -5.07 4.43
N SER A 269 -7.79 -5.10 3.72
CA SER A 269 -9.10 -5.01 4.38
C SER A 269 -9.39 -6.19 5.31
N ARG A 270 -8.95 -7.40 4.95
CA ARG A 270 -9.02 -8.58 5.83
C ARG A 270 -8.16 -8.45 7.08
N GLN A 271 -7.09 -7.64 7.02
CA GLN A 271 -6.24 -7.31 8.17
C GLN A 271 -6.82 -6.16 9.01
N GLY A 272 -7.95 -5.56 8.60
CA GLY A 272 -8.56 -4.43 9.29
C GLY A 272 -7.83 -3.11 9.09
N ILE A 273 -6.92 -3.04 8.11
CA ILE A 273 -6.14 -1.84 7.81
C ILE A 273 -6.98 -0.92 6.93
N PHE A 274 -7.38 0.22 7.49
CA PHE A 274 -8.11 1.27 6.76
C PHE A 274 -7.14 2.34 6.24
N PRO A 275 -7.38 2.91 5.04
CA PRO A 275 -6.75 4.16 4.63
C PRO A 275 -6.99 5.20 5.72
N ASN A 276 -5.98 5.98 6.06
CA ASN A 276 -6.09 7.00 7.10
C ASN A 276 -7.13 8.08 6.70
N MET A 277 -8.40 7.87 7.07
CA MET A 277 -9.56 8.68 6.65
C MET A 277 -9.53 10.13 7.16
N LYS A 278 -8.64 10.46 8.11
CA LYS A 278 -8.48 11.85 8.59
C LYS A 278 -7.87 12.79 7.53
N ARG A 279 -7.36 12.29 6.41
CA ARG A 279 -6.82 13.11 5.30
C ARG A 279 -7.89 13.73 4.39
N GLN A 280 -9.12 13.18 4.33
CA GLN A 280 -10.15 13.62 3.37
C GLN A 280 -11.07 14.74 3.87
N LYS A 281 -11.28 14.91 5.19
CA LYS A 281 -12.17 15.97 5.71
C LYS A 281 -11.53 17.37 5.73
N SER A 282 -10.20 17.48 5.70
CA SER A 282 -9.50 18.78 5.71
C SER A 282 -9.54 19.52 4.37
N SER A 283 -10.00 18.87 3.29
CA SER A 283 -10.06 19.45 1.95
C SER A 283 -11.41 20.09 1.58
N PHE A 284 -12.47 19.92 2.37
CA PHE A 284 -13.84 20.30 1.96
C PHE A 284 -14.47 21.50 2.68
N GLU A 285 -13.94 21.99 3.80
CA GLU A 285 -14.50 23.16 4.49
C GLU A 285 -13.54 24.36 4.50
N GLY A 286 -13.75 25.26 3.55
CA GLY A 286 -13.10 26.57 3.52
C GLY A 286 -13.69 27.51 4.57
N SER A 287 -13.06 27.63 5.74
CA SER A 287 -13.03 28.89 6.51
C SER A 287 -12.01 28.81 7.66
N GLN A 288 -11.22 29.87 7.76
CA GLN A 288 -10.00 30.03 8.54
C GLN A 288 -10.25 30.19 10.04
N ILE A 289 -10.18 29.12 10.85
CA ILE A 289 -9.71 29.21 12.25
C ILE A 289 -8.89 27.95 12.54
N ARG A 290 -7.56 28.10 12.59
CA ARG A 290 -6.61 27.03 12.96
C ARG A 290 -6.82 26.63 14.43
N ARG A 291 -7.75 25.69 14.70
CA ARG A 291 -7.64 24.86 15.91
C ARG A 291 -6.54 23.83 15.68
N SER A 292 -5.62 23.73 16.63
CA SER A 292 -4.47 22.82 16.53
C SER A 292 -4.96 21.37 16.50
N MET A 293 -4.35 20.55 15.65
CA MET A 293 -4.62 19.11 15.49
C MET A 293 -4.57 18.35 16.83
N MET A 294 -3.80 18.85 17.80
CA MET A 294 -3.73 18.31 19.16
C MET A 294 -5.01 18.52 19.98
N GLU A 295 -5.80 19.54 19.68
CA GLU A 295 -7.09 19.79 20.33
C GLU A 295 -8.15 18.81 19.82
N SER A 296 -8.09 18.47 18.53
CA SER A 296 -8.93 17.42 17.91
C SER A 296 -8.52 16.00 18.34
N ILE A 297 -7.22 15.74 18.55
CA ILE A 297 -6.73 14.45 19.08
C ILE A 297 -7.11 14.29 20.55
N ARG A 298 -6.98 15.34 21.38
CA ARG A 298 -7.49 15.33 22.76
C ARG A 298 -9.00 15.11 22.79
N GLU A 299 -9.74 15.65 21.82
CA GLU A 299 -11.18 15.47 21.69
C GLU A 299 -11.57 14.05 21.29
N VAL A 300 -10.81 13.40 20.38
CA VAL A 300 -11.00 11.98 20.02
C VAL A 300 -10.59 11.03 21.14
N ILE A 301 -9.50 11.32 21.87
CA ILE A 301 -9.13 10.54 23.07
C ILE A 301 -10.17 10.73 24.16
N ARG A 302 -10.71 11.94 24.32
CA ARG A 302 -11.81 12.25 25.23
C ARG A 302 -13.09 11.51 24.82
N GLU A 303 -13.46 11.51 23.54
CA GLU A 303 -14.64 10.79 23.02
C GLU A 303 -14.47 9.28 23.12
N GLY A 304 -13.33 8.71 22.72
CA GLY A 304 -13.05 7.28 22.82
C GLY A 304 -12.90 6.78 24.25
N ASN A 305 -12.39 7.60 25.16
CA ASN A 305 -12.39 7.29 26.59
C ASN A 305 -13.78 7.48 27.21
N GLU A 306 -14.57 8.44 26.74
CA GLU A 306 -15.95 8.64 27.19
C GLU A 306 -16.89 7.56 26.65
N GLU A 307 -16.63 7.01 25.47
CA GLU A 307 -17.35 5.89 24.87
C GLU A 307 -16.97 4.56 25.53
N ARG A 308 -15.67 4.32 25.80
CA ARG A 308 -15.24 3.20 26.67
C ARG A 308 -15.79 3.32 28.08
N ARG A 309 -15.78 4.52 28.68
CA ARG A 309 -16.39 4.75 29.99
C ARG A 309 -17.91 4.58 29.94
N LYS A 310 -18.58 4.94 28.84
CA LYS A 310 -20.02 4.68 28.63
C LYS A 310 -20.32 3.20 28.44
N ASP A 311 -19.43 2.44 27.80
CA ASP A 311 -19.62 1.00 27.59
C ASP A 311 -19.23 0.18 28.82
N GLU A 312 -18.24 0.63 29.59
CA GLU A 312 -17.96 0.15 30.95
C GLU A 312 -19.07 0.54 31.92
N GLU A 313 -19.64 1.75 31.83
CA GLU A 313 -20.84 2.14 32.58
C GLU A 313 -22.08 1.36 32.12
N LYS A 314 -22.25 1.05 30.83
CA LYS A 314 -23.34 0.20 30.34
C LYS A 314 -23.15 -1.25 30.77
N GLY A 315 -21.93 -1.76 30.76
CA GLY A 315 -21.56 -3.08 31.29
C GLY A 315 -21.76 -3.17 32.80
N ALA A 316 -21.38 -2.12 33.54
CA ALA A 316 -21.62 -1.98 34.97
C ALA A 316 -23.11 -1.77 35.30
N ARG A 317 -23.86 -1.03 34.48
CA ARG A 317 -25.33 -0.87 34.60
C ARG A 317 -26.08 -2.15 34.23
N TYR A 318 -25.54 -3.00 33.35
CA TYR A 318 -26.08 -4.33 33.09
C TYR A 318 -25.77 -5.31 34.24
N ALA A 319 -24.60 -5.18 34.88
CA ALA A 319 -24.24 -5.94 36.07
C ALA A 319 -24.98 -5.48 37.34
N VAL A 320 -25.45 -4.22 37.38
CA VAL A 320 -26.24 -3.62 38.49
C VAL A 320 -27.72 -3.43 38.10
N GLY A 321 -28.18 -4.15 37.07
CA GLY A 321 -29.49 -3.98 36.45
C GLY A 321 -30.66 -4.70 37.11
N VAL A 322 -30.77 -4.70 38.45
CA VAL A 322 -32.06 -4.89 39.15
C VAL A 322 -32.30 -3.71 40.09
N ALA A 323 -32.36 -2.48 39.56
CA ALA A 323 -33.13 -1.35 40.10
C ALA A 323 -32.82 -0.03 39.37
N ALA A 324 -33.42 0.21 38.21
CA ALA A 324 -33.57 1.58 37.68
C ALA A 324 -34.73 1.65 36.67
N LYS A 325 -35.95 1.46 37.18
CA LYS A 325 -37.20 1.60 36.42
C LYS A 325 -37.78 3.00 36.66
N GLN A 326 -37.03 4.05 36.33
CA GLN A 326 -37.51 5.45 36.37
C GLN A 326 -36.45 6.38 35.77
N LEU A 327 -36.50 6.59 34.45
CA LEU A 327 -36.01 7.76 33.71
C LEU A 327 -36.28 7.50 32.21
N GLY A 328 -37.57 7.50 31.85
CA GLY A 328 -38.01 7.46 30.45
C GLY A 328 -37.88 8.85 29.84
N GLY A 329 -36.96 9.03 28.88
CA GLY A 329 -36.84 10.30 28.16
C GLY A 329 -35.79 10.32 27.04
N HIS A 330 -34.66 9.60 27.16
CA HIS A 330 -33.56 9.72 26.18
C HIS A 330 -33.25 8.47 25.34
N ILE A 331 -33.99 7.36 25.52
CA ILE A 331 -33.82 6.15 24.69
C ILE A 331 -34.50 6.30 23.32
N GLY A 332 -35.44 7.22 23.16
CA GLY A 332 -36.16 7.43 21.90
C GLY A 332 -35.33 8.04 20.76
N ALA A 333 -34.33 8.89 21.07
CA ALA A 333 -33.56 9.62 20.05
C ALA A 333 -32.53 8.72 19.33
N ILE A 334 -31.79 7.90 20.07
CA ILE A 334 -30.79 6.97 19.51
C ILE A 334 -31.45 5.86 18.66
N ALA A 335 -32.67 5.46 19.03
CA ALA A 335 -33.46 4.52 18.23
C ALA A 335 -33.96 5.13 16.91
N GLY A 336 -34.15 6.46 16.86
CA GLY A 336 -34.52 7.20 15.66
C GLY A 336 -33.38 7.26 14.64
N GLU A 337 -32.19 7.68 15.06
CA GLU A 337 -31.01 7.81 14.18
C GLU A 337 -30.62 6.48 13.53
N ARG A 338 -30.62 5.37 14.28
CA ARG A 338 -30.36 4.03 13.72
C ARG A 338 -31.38 3.62 12.67
N ARG A 339 -32.64 4.04 12.82
CA ARG A 339 -33.72 3.73 11.86
C ARG A 339 -33.57 4.55 10.58
N GLU A 340 -33.18 5.82 10.70
CA GLU A 340 -32.91 6.69 9.55
C GLU A 340 -31.69 6.21 8.76
N GLN A 341 -30.59 5.87 9.44
CA GLN A 341 -29.39 5.33 8.79
C GLN A 341 -29.69 4.00 8.08
N LYS A 342 -30.47 3.11 8.71
CA LYS A 342 -30.90 1.86 8.07
C LYS A 342 -31.75 2.13 6.82
N LEU A 343 -32.71 3.06 6.89
CA LEU A 343 -33.54 3.41 5.74
C LEU A 343 -32.70 4.00 4.59
N GLN A 344 -31.69 4.81 4.92
CA GLN A 344 -30.78 5.37 3.94
C GLN A 344 -29.94 4.29 3.25
N ASN A 345 -29.39 3.35 4.03
CA ASN A 345 -28.64 2.22 3.51
C ASN A 345 -29.52 1.31 2.62
N ASP A 346 -30.75 1.03 3.05
CA ASP A 346 -31.72 0.23 2.27
C ASP A 346 -32.05 0.92 0.93
N LEU A 347 -32.15 2.26 0.93
CA LEU A 347 -32.41 3.06 -0.27
C LEU A 347 -31.20 3.10 -1.21
N GLU A 348 -29.98 3.23 -0.68
CA GLU A 348 -28.74 3.16 -1.48
C GLU A 348 -28.57 1.76 -2.09
N LEU A 349 -28.78 0.70 -1.31
CA LEU A 349 -28.73 -0.68 -1.79
C LEU A 349 -29.75 -0.91 -2.92
N ARG A 350 -30.98 -0.39 -2.78
CA ARG A 350 -32.00 -0.50 -3.83
C ARG A 350 -31.56 0.21 -5.11
N LYS A 351 -30.99 1.41 -5.01
CA LYS A 351 -30.44 2.13 -6.17
C LYS A 351 -29.33 1.34 -6.85
N GLN A 352 -28.43 0.74 -6.07
CA GLN A 352 -27.36 -0.11 -6.61
C GLN A 352 -27.91 -1.35 -7.33
N MET A 353 -28.94 -2.00 -6.79
CA MET A 353 -29.60 -3.14 -7.44
C MET A 353 -30.29 -2.74 -8.75
N GLU A 354 -30.99 -1.60 -8.77
CA GLU A 354 -31.62 -1.07 -9.98
C GLU A 354 -30.56 -0.71 -11.04
N TYR A 355 -29.44 -0.11 -10.62
CA TYR A 355 -28.29 0.17 -11.49
C TYR A 355 -27.67 -1.12 -12.06
N LEU A 356 -27.41 -2.15 -11.24
CA LEU A 356 -26.88 -3.44 -11.71
C LEU A 356 -27.84 -4.20 -12.62
N ALA A 357 -29.16 -4.02 -12.48
CA ALA A 357 -30.13 -4.61 -13.39
C ALA A 357 -30.06 -3.99 -14.80
N LEU A 358 -29.73 -2.70 -14.89
CA LEU A 358 -29.57 -1.97 -16.15
C LEU A 358 -28.15 -2.10 -16.72
N HIS A 359 -27.14 -2.15 -15.86
CA HIS A 359 -25.71 -2.15 -16.17
C HIS A 359 -25.02 -3.34 -15.46
N PRO A 360 -25.38 -4.59 -15.80
CA PRO A 360 -24.85 -5.77 -15.13
C PRO A 360 -23.34 -5.90 -15.33
N LEU A 361 -22.66 -6.38 -14.29
CA LEU A 361 -21.25 -6.73 -14.36
C LEU A 361 -21.04 -8.01 -15.18
N PRO A 362 -19.87 -8.18 -15.81
CA PRO A 362 -19.45 -9.45 -16.38
C PRO A 362 -19.64 -10.61 -15.39
N LEU A 363 -20.09 -11.77 -15.89
CA LEU A 363 -20.16 -12.98 -15.04
C LEU A 363 -18.76 -13.45 -14.66
N ARG A 364 -17.80 -13.24 -15.56
CA ARG A 364 -16.38 -13.53 -15.37
C ARG A 364 -15.65 -12.26 -14.96
N MET A 365 -15.91 -11.77 -13.75
CA MET A 365 -15.15 -10.64 -13.23
C MET A 365 -13.65 -10.98 -13.16
N PRO A 366 -12.77 -10.01 -13.46
CA PRO A 366 -11.32 -10.18 -13.33
C PRO A 366 -10.91 -10.58 -11.91
N LYS A 367 -9.91 -11.45 -11.81
CA LYS A 367 -9.34 -11.88 -10.53
C LYS A 367 -7.83 -11.93 -10.59
N TYR A 368 -7.18 -11.77 -9.44
CA TYR A 368 -5.74 -11.91 -9.29
C TYR A 368 -5.44 -12.93 -8.19
N ALA A 369 -4.42 -13.74 -8.42
CA ALA A 369 -3.96 -14.72 -7.44
C ALA A 369 -2.43 -14.86 -7.47
N GLU A 370 -1.89 -15.17 -6.30
CA GLU A 370 -0.47 -15.41 -6.06
C GLU A 370 -0.29 -16.84 -5.57
N LEU A 371 0.38 -17.70 -6.32
CA LEU A 371 0.55 -19.11 -5.98
C LEU A 371 2.04 -19.44 -5.91
N TYR A 372 2.46 -20.28 -4.96
CA TYR A 372 3.85 -20.72 -4.93
C TYR A 372 4.09 -21.89 -5.88
N ALA A 373 5.17 -21.82 -6.65
CA ALA A 373 5.63 -22.92 -7.48
C ALA A 373 6.00 -24.11 -6.59
N SER A 374 5.56 -25.31 -6.97
CA SER A 374 5.87 -26.54 -6.26
C SER A 374 6.10 -27.70 -7.23
N SER A 375 7.27 -28.34 -7.14
CA SER A 375 7.65 -29.53 -7.90
C SER A 375 6.85 -30.77 -7.57
N SER A 376 6.10 -30.75 -6.46
CA SER A 376 5.16 -31.83 -6.17
C SER A 376 4.08 -31.86 -7.27
N ASP A 377 3.79 -33.06 -7.82
CA ASP A 377 2.74 -33.34 -8.83
C ASP A 377 1.34 -32.75 -8.53
N SER A 378 1.13 -32.20 -7.34
CA SER A 378 -0.05 -31.42 -6.98
C SER A 378 0.09 -29.94 -7.33
N PHE A 379 0.49 -29.60 -8.55
CA PHE A 379 0.33 -28.22 -9.01
C PHE A 379 -1.13 -27.82 -8.80
N ALA A 380 -1.35 -26.69 -8.12
CA ALA A 380 -2.68 -26.33 -7.63
C ALA A 380 -3.68 -26.05 -8.78
N LEU A 381 -3.23 -25.90 -10.02
CA LEU A 381 -4.08 -25.63 -11.16
C LEU A 381 -3.75 -26.57 -12.31
N THR A 382 -4.79 -27.03 -13.01
CA THR A 382 -4.62 -27.67 -14.32
C THR A 382 -5.34 -26.83 -15.37
N PHE A 383 -4.78 -26.78 -16.57
CA PHE A 383 -5.25 -25.89 -17.63
C PHE A 383 -5.79 -26.68 -18.84
N LEU A 384 -6.67 -26.04 -19.62
CA LEU A 384 -7.18 -26.57 -20.89
C LEU A 384 -7.27 -25.44 -21.90
N ASP A 385 -7.07 -25.79 -23.17
CA ASP A 385 -7.37 -24.89 -24.28
C ASP A 385 -8.88 -24.71 -24.44
N ASP A 386 -9.29 -23.48 -24.72
CA ASP A 386 -10.63 -23.08 -25.10
C ASP A 386 -10.57 -22.09 -26.28
N GLU A 387 -11.66 -21.95 -27.01
CA GLU A 387 -11.77 -21.01 -28.13
C GLU A 387 -12.80 -19.93 -27.80
N TRP A 388 -12.37 -18.67 -27.80
CA TRP A 388 -13.29 -17.54 -27.63
C TRP A 388 -13.95 -17.20 -28.98
N ASP A 389 -15.25 -16.90 -28.97
CA ASP A 389 -16.04 -16.57 -30.16
C ASP A 389 -15.81 -15.14 -30.71
N GLY A 390 -14.93 -14.35 -30.09
CA GLY A 390 -14.61 -12.98 -30.50
C GLY A 390 -15.65 -11.92 -30.10
N THR A 391 -16.61 -12.27 -29.24
CA THR A 391 -17.72 -11.38 -28.86
C THR A 391 -17.68 -10.92 -27.40
N VAL A 392 -18.25 -9.74 -27.14
CA VAL A 392 -18.46 -9.21 -25.76
C VAL A 392 -19.35 -10.13 -24.93
N LEU A 393 -20.24 -10.90 -25.57
CA LEU A 393 -21.17 -11.81 -24.88
C LEU A 393 -20.41 -12.85 -24.03
N ASP A 394 -19.19 -13.20 -24.43
CA ASP A 394 -18.35 -14.15 -23.70
C ASP A 394 -17.99 -13.68 -22.28
N ALA A 395 -17.92 -12.36 -22.02
CA ALA A 395 -17.74 -11.80 -20.67
C ALA A 395 -18.93 -12.14 -19.74
N PHE A 396 -20.11 -12.35 -20.32
CA PHE A 396 -21.35 -12.74 -19.65
C PHE A 396 -21.66 -14.23 -19.79
N THR A 397 -20.62 -15.03 -20.06
CA THR A 397 -20.75 -16.47 -20.27
C THR A 397 -20.15 -17.24 -19.12
N LYS A 398 -20.95 -18.11 -18.52
CA LYS A 398 -20.45 -19.07 -17.54
C LYS A 398 -19.79 -20.24 -18.26
N ILE A 399 -18.49 -20.40 -18.06
CA ILE A 399 -17.72 -21.53 -18.56
C ILE A 399 -17.70 -22.60 -17.46
N THR A 400 -18.19 -23.80 -17.76
CA THR A 400 -18.20 -24.93 -16.82
C THR A 400 -17.37 -26.07 -17.38
N VAL A 401 -16.32 -26.45 -16.64
CA VAL A 401 -15.44 -27.57 -16.98
C VAL A 401 -15.87 -28.80 -16.19
N ASN A 402 -16.31 -29.85 -16.89
CA ASN A 402 -16.72 -31.12 -16.28
C ASN A 402 -15.75 -32.23 -16.70
N LYS A 403 -15.12 -32.88 -15.71
CA LYS A 403 -14.30 -34.09 -15.91
C LYS A 403 -15.16 -35.31 -15.58
N SER A 404 -15.43 -36.14 -16.58
CA SER A 404 -16.14 -37.41 -16.38
C SER A 404 -15.28 -38.42 -15.62
N LEU A 405 -15.91 -39.43 -15.00
CA LEU A 405 -15.20 -40.55 -14.35
C LEU A 405 -14.27 -41.31 -15.32
N LEU A 406 -14.57 -41.28 -16.63
CA LEU A 406 -13.75 -41.88 -17.68
C LEU A 406 -12.61 -40.96 -18.16
N GLY A 407 -12.34 -39.86 -17.45
CA GLY A 407 -11.27 -38.92 -17.79
C GLY A 407 -11.60 -37.94 -18.93
N LYS A 408 -12.69 -38.15 -19.68
CA LYS A 408 -13.13 -37.19 -20.72
C LYS A 408 -13.52 -35.87 -20.08
N VAL A 409 -12.87 -34.79 -20.50
CA VAL A 409 -13.22 -33.42 -20.10
C VAL A 409 -14.18 -32.82 -21.12
N THR A 410 -15.18 -32.07 -20.63
CA THR A 410 -16.16 -31.35 -21.45
C THR A 410 -16.29 -29.92 -20.96
N ILE A 411 -16.25 -28.97 -21.89
CA ILE A 411 -16.43 -27.55 -21.64
C ILE A 411 -17.87 -27.21 -22.05
N LYS A 412 -18.64 -26.60 -21.14
CA LYS A 412 -19.99 -26.09 -21.42
C LYS A 412 -20.00 -24.59 -21.22
N LYS A 413 -20.50 -23.85 -22.21
CA LYS A 413 -20.66 -22.39 -22.16
C LYS A 413 -22.14 -22.05 -22.06
N GLN A 414 -22.51 -21.26 -21.07
CA GLN A 414 -23.89 -20.80 -20.87
C GLN A 414 -23.91 -19.28 -20.78
N HIS A 415 -24.47 -18.64 -21.80
CA HIS A 415 -24.63 -17.20 -21.85
C HIS A 415 -25.75 -16.74 -20.92
N ALA A 416 -25.52 -15.65 -20.18
CA ALA A 416 -26.61 -14.93 -19.54
C ALA A 416 -27.31 -14.03 -20.56
N ASP A 417 -28.64 -14.00 -20.49
CA ASP A 417 -29.46 -13.06 -21.26
C ASP A 417 -30.25 -12.18 -20.28
N SER A 418 -30.04 -10.88 -20.40
CA SER A 418 -30.83 -9.87 -19.73
C SER A 418 -30.90 -8.63 -20.63
N ARG A 419 -31.89 -7.77 -20.36
CA ARG A 419 -32.02 -6.49 -21.07
C ARG A 419 -30.75 -5.63 -20.90
N GLY A 420 -30.19 -5.58 -19.69
CA GLY A 420 -28.95 -4.85 -19.41
C GLY A 420 -27.75 -5.38 -20.19
N ILE A 421 -27.59 -6.71 -20.26
CA ILE A 421 -26.52 -7.35 -21.06
C ILE A 421 -26.67 -6.96 -22.54
N ARG A 422 -27.89 -7.03 -23.09
CA ARG A 422 -28.15 -6.64 -24.47
C ARG A 422 -27.81 -5.17 -24.74
N ASN A 423 -28.13 -4.28 -23.80
CA ASN A 423 -27.75 -2.87 -23.90
C ASN A 423 -26.22 -2.70 -23.96
N ILE A 424 -25.48 -3.39 -23.08
CA ILE A 424 -24.00 -3.34 -23.06
C ILE A 424 -23.42 -3.87 -24.38
N ILE A 425 -23.95 -4.97 -24.91
CA ILE A 425 -23.50 -5.55 -26.18
C ILE A 425 -23.78 -4.58 -27.35
N ASP A 426 -24.95 -3.94 -27.34
CA ASP A 426 -25.35 -3.00 -28.38
C ASP A 426 -24.61 -1.65 -28.28
N ALA A 427 -24.17 -1.27 -27.08
CA ALA A 427 -23.39 -0.06 -26.85
C ALA A 427 -22.11 -0.07 -27.69
N CYS A 428 -21.79 1.07 -28.29
CA CYS A 428 -20.61 1.29 -29.13
C CYS A 428 -20.45 0.34 -30.34
N SER A 429 -21.47 -0.45 -30.70
CA SER A 429 -21.42 -1.26 -31.92
C SER A 429 -21.43 -0.35 -33.15
N VAL A 430 -20.25 -0.09 -33.71
CA VAL A 430 -20.10 0.62 -34.98
C VAL A 430 -20.86 -0.20 -36.03
N LYS A 431 -21.79 0.42 -36.74
CA LYS A 431 -22.76 -0.22 -37.66
C LYS A 431 -22.17 -1.15 -38.75
N LYS A 432 -20.84 -1.25 -38.87
CA LYS A 432 -20.15 -1.91 -39.97
C LYS A 432 -19.75 -3.38 -39.72
N ASN A 433 -19.54 -3.83 -38.47
CA ASN A 433 -18.89 -5.14 -38.19
C ASN A 433 -19.77 -6.16 -37.43
N GLY A 434 -21.08 -5.94 -37.32
CA GLY A 434 -21.95 -6.77 -36.50
C GLY A 434 -21.94 -6.34 -35.02
N LYS A 435 -23.06 -6.56 -34.33
CA LYS A 435 -23.23 -6.16 -32.94
C LYS A 435 -22.34 -7.01 -32.02
N GLY A 436 -21.63 -6.36 -31.09
CA GLY A 436 -20.90 -7.07 -30.04
C GLY A 436 -19.59 -7.76 -30.45
N VAL A 437 -19.14 -7.61 -31.70
CA VAL A 437 -17.85 -8.15 -32.14
C VAL A 437 -16.73 -7.27 -31.59
N VAL A 438 -15.74 -7.92 -30.97
CA VAL A 438 -14.56 -7.25 -30.38
C VAL A 438 -13.32 -7.57 -31.20
N ASP A 439 -13.17 -8.84 -31.57
CA ASP A 439 -12.03 -9.34 -32.33
C ASP A 439 -12.39 -10.67 -33.05
N THR A 440 -11.42 -11.24 -33.75
CA THR A 440 -11.47 -12.60 -34.31
C THR A 440 -11.43 -13.67 -33.22
N PRO A 441 -11.95 -14.90 -33.49
CA PRO A 441 -11.82 -16.01 -32.58
C PRO A 441 -10.35 -16.25 -32.21
N THR A 442 -10.09 -16.38 -30.91
CA THR A 442 -8.74 -16.57 -30.38
C THR A 442 -8.71 -17.78 -29.47
N GLN A 443 -7.62 -18.53 -29.59
CA GLN A 443 -7.29 -19.56 -28.63
C GLN A 443 -6.95 -18.91 -27.29
N ARG A 444 -7.41 -19.53 -26.20
CA ARG A 444 -7.14 -19.10 -24.84
C ARG A 444 -7.01 -20.28 -23.91
N VAL A 445 -6.51 -20.01 -22.71
CA VAL A 445 -6.33 -21.03 -21.68
C VAL A 445 -7.32 -20.81 -20.54
N ILE A 446 -7.99 -21.88 -20.12
CA ILE A 446 -8.93 -21.87 -18.99
C ILE A 446 -8.49 -22.80 -17.87
N VAL A 447 -8.91 -22.46 -16.65
CA VAL A 447 -8.70 -23.28 -15.46
C VAL A 447 -9.64 -24.48 -15.46
N ALA A 448 -9.08 -25.68 -15.52
CA ALA A 448 -9.83 -26.94 -15.59
C ALA A 448 -10.03 -27.61 -14.22
N SER A 449 -9.02 -27.50 -13.35
CA SER A 449 -9.10 -28.00 -11.97
C SER A 449 -8.29 -27.10 -11.04
N ILE A 450 -8.66 -27.14 -9.76
CA ILE A 450 -8.19 -26.19 -8.75
C ILE A 450 -7.96 -26.96 -7.46
N GLY A 451 -6.79 -26.75 -6.88
CA GLY A 451 -6.39 -27.18 -5.57
C GLY A 451 -6.96 -26.26 -4.49
N ARG A 452 -6.61 -26.57 -3.24
CA ARG A 452 -7.15 -25.84 -2.09
C ARG A 452 -6.71 -24.38 -2.06
N GLU A 453 -5.45 -24.10 -2.34
CA GLU A 453 -4.85 -22.76 -2.29
C GLU A 453 -5.48 -21.81 -3.30
N GLY A 454 -5.54 -22.22 -4.58
CA GLY A 454 -6.22 -21.44 -5.62
C GLY A 454 -7.70 -21.20 -5.32
N GLY A 455 -8.39 -22.19 -4.73
CA GLY A 455 -9.77 -22.03 -4.31
C GLY A 455 -9.96 -21.03 -3.18
N GLN A 456 -9.02 -20.95 -2.23
CA GLN A 456 -9.04 -19.96 -1.13
C GLN A 456 -8.86 -18.53 -1.64
N GLN A 457 -8.17 -18.34 -2.77
CA GLN A 457 -8.02 -17.04 -3.44
C GLN A 457 -9.16 -16.72 -4.42
N GLY A 458 -10.21 -17.56 -4.48
CA GLY A 458 -11.40 -17.29 -5.29
C GLY A 458 -11.30 -17.68 -6.76
N ILE A 459 -10.25 -18.40 -7.16
CA ILE A 459 -10.14 -18.99 -8.50
C ILE A 459 -11.26 -20.04 -8.65
N VAL A 460 -11.94 -20.05 -9.81
CA VAL A 460 -12.98 -21.04 -10.13
C VAL A 460 -12.74 -21.70 -11.47
N LYS A 461 -13.26 -22.93 -11.63
CA LYS A 461 -13.12 -23.66 -12.90
C LYS A 461 -13.82 -22.88 -14.01
N GLY A 462 -13.15 -22.75 -15.14
CA GLY A 462 -13.60 -21.95 -16.27
C GLY A 462 -13.12 -20.50 -16.24
N ASP A 463 -12.40 -20.05 -15.19
CA ASP A 463 -11.67 -18.78 -15.25
C ASP A 463 -10.64 -18.83 -16.39
N VAL A 464 -10.54 -17.75 -17.16
CA VAL A 464 -9.61 -17.63 -18.30
C VAL A 464 -8.29 -17.04 -17.80
N VAL A 465 -7.15 -17.66 -18.10
CA VAL A 465 -5.83 -17.08 -17.83
C VAL A 465 -5.55 -16.02 -18.88
N THR A 466 -5.23 -14.80 -18.44
CA THR A 466 -4.96 -13.69 -19.36
C THR A 466 -3.58 -13.09 -19.16
N HIS A 467 -3.08 -13.07 -17.92
CA HIS A 467 -1.70 -12.68 -17.64
C HIS A 467 -1.04 -13.70 -16.72
N PHE A 468 0.26 -13.91 -16.93
CA PHE A 468 1.11 -14.78 -16.12
C PHE A 468 2.42 -14.07 -15.83
N SER A 469 2.82 -14.04 -14.55
CA SER A 469 4.01 -13.30 -14.09
C SER A 469 3.99 -11.82 -14.50
N GLY A 470 2.78 -11.24 -14.55
CA GLY A 470 2.55 -9.85 -14.93
C GLY A 470 2.51 -9.56 -16.44
N GLU A 471 2.89 -10.52 -17.30
CA GLU A 471 2.85 -10.35 -18.75
C GLU A 471 1.58 -10.93 -19.36
N GLU A 472 1.09 -10.34 -20.45
CA GLU A 472 -0.04 -10.89 -21.21
C GLU A 472 0.35 -12.26 -21.77
N PHE A 473 -0.44 -13.28 -21.43
CA PHE A 473 -0.17 -14.65 -21.87
C PHE A 473 -1.01 -14.98 -23.10
N VAL A 474 -0.33 -15.21 -24.22
CA VAL A 474 -0.93 -15.67 -25.48
C VAL A 474 -0.26 -16.99 -25.86
N GLY A 475 -0.98 -18.09 -25.66
CA GLY A 475 -0.44 -19.42 -25.92
C GLY A 475 -1.42 -20.53 -25.62
N THR A 476 -0.92 -21.75 -25.67
CA THR A 476 -1.67 -22.98 -25.36
C THR A 476 -1.56 -23.36 -23.89
N ALA A 477 -2.45 -24.24 -23.43
CA ALA A 477 -2.38 -24.77 -22.08
C ALA A 477 -1.06 -25.53 -21.82
N GLY A 478 -0.51 -26.21 -22.83
CA GLY A 478 0.77 -26.90 -22.73
C GLY A 478 1.95 -25.94 -22.59
N GLU A 479 1.94 -24.82 -23.30
CA GLU A 479 2.97 -23.79 -23.18
C GLU A 479 2.93 -23.11 -21.81
N LEU A 480 1.73 -22.82 -21.29
CA LEU A 480 1.59 -22.28 -19.93
C LEU A 480 2.14 -23.24 -18.87
N ILE A 481 1.84 -24.54 -19.00
CA ILE A 481 2.39 -25.57 -18.09
C ILE A 481 3.91 -25.61 -18.18
N ALA A 482 4.48 -25.59 -19.38
CA ALA A 482 5.93 -25.59 -19.56
C ALA A 482 6.62 -24.35 -18.95
N LEU A 483 5.98 -23.17 -19.04
CA LEU A 483 6.47 -21.96 -18.38
C LEU A 483 6.44 -22.09 -16.86
N ILE A 484 5.33 -22.61 -16.32
CA ILE A 484 5.19 -22.86 -14.88
C ILE A 484 6.24 -23.87 -14.38
N GLU A 485 6.46 -24.96 -15.11
CA GLU A 485 7.44 -26.01 -14.76
C GLU A 485 8.90 -25.53 -14.87
N SER A 486 9.16 -24.47 -15.63
CA SER A 486 10.49 -23.87 -15.75
C SER A 486 10.89 -22.99 -14.57
N ILE A 487 9.93 -22.64 -13.71
CA ILE A 487 10.12 -21.75 -12.56
C ILE A 487 10.58 -22.57 -11.36
N ASN A 488 11.51 -22.03 -10.56
CA ASN A 488 12.06 -22.79 -9.44
C ASN A 488 11.02 -22.99 -8.33
N ASP A 489 11.15 -24.10 -7.61
CA ASP A 489 10.33 -24.37 -6.42
C ASP A 489 10.38 -23.24 -5.41
N GLY A 490 9.22 -22.87 -4.88
CA GLY A 490 9.07 -21.81 -3.89
C GLY A 490 9.03 -20.40 -4.48
N GLU A 491 9.24 -20.22 -5.78
CA GLU A 491 9.04 -18.92 -6.42
C GLU A 491 7.56 -18.56 -6.54
N LEU A 492 7.26 -17.26 -6.43
CA LEU A 492 5.90 -16.74 -6.48
C LEU A 492 5.43 -16.62 -7.93
N LEU A 493 4.31 -17.28 -8.24
CA LEU A 493 3.61 -17.19 -9.51
C LEU A 493 2.43 -16.23 -9.40
N THR A 494 2.37 -15.23 -10.26
CA THR A 494 1.25 -14.30 -10.29
C THR A 494 0.37 -14.56 -11.51
N PHE A 495 -0.94 -14.56 -11.31
CA PHE A 495 -1.93 -14.79 -12.36
C PHE A 495 -2.97 -13.69 -12.35
N ALA A 496 -3.28 -13.14 -13.52
CA ALA A 496 -4.53 -12.42 -13.75
C ALA A 496 -5.48 -13.31 -14.56
N PHE A 497 -6.70 -13.46 -14.04
CA PHE A 497 -7.77 -14.21 -14.66
C PHE A 497 -8.88 -13.28 -15.15
N ASN A 498 -9.52 -13.66 -16.25
CA ASN A 498 -10.67 -12.96 -16.85
C ASN A 498 -10.42 -11.48 -17.18
N ALA A 499 -9.18 -11.00 -17.19
CA ALA A 499 -8.83 -9.69 -17.73
C ALA A 499 -8.67 -9.75 -19.26
N ASP A 500 -9.60 -10.42 -19.94
CA ASP A 500 -9.55 -10.66 -21.39
C ASP A 500 -10.24 -9.52 -22.14
N LYS A 501 -10.07 -9.49 -23.46
CA LYS A 501 -10.61 -8.41 -24.28
C LYS A 501 -12.14 -8.33 -24.23
N ALA A 502 -12.82 -9.47 -24.09
CA ALA A 502 -14.26 -9.52 -23.89
C ALA A 502 -14.68 -8.77 -22.62
N CYS A 503 -14.03 -9.06 -21.48
CA CYS A 503 -14.34 -8.42 -20.20
C CYS A 503 -13.97 -6.94 -20.17
N ALA A 504 -12.78 -6.58 -20.69
CA ALA A 504 -12.34 -5.19 -20.78
C ALA A 504 -13.32 -4.34 -21.59
N GLU A 505 -13.75 -4.86 -22.75
CA GLU A 505 -14.71 -4.18 -23.61
C GLU A 505 -16.12 -4.11 -23.00
N ALA A 506 -16.56 -5.17 -22.30
CA ALA A 506 -17.83 -5.16 -21.57
C ALA A 506 -17.86 -4.06 -20.50
N LEU A 507 -16.79 -3.95 -19.70
CA LEU A 507 -16.66 -2.94 -18.65
C LEU A 507 -16.58 -1.51 -19.22
N ARG A 508 -15.84 -1.32 -20.32
CA ARG A 508 -15.79 -0.03 -21.03
C ARG A 508 -17.16 0.38 -21.58
N ARG A 509 -17.88 -0.53 -22.24
CA ARG A 509 -19.23 -0.24 -22.77
C ARG A 509 -20.22 0.06 -21.65
N ARG A 510 -20.11 -0.68 -20.55
CA ARG A 510 -20.91 -0.46 -19.35
C ARG A 510 -20.70 0.94 -18.77
N SER A 511 -19.46 1.42 -18.68
CA SER A 511 -19.15 2.77 -18.16
C SER A 511 -19.57 3.91 -19.08
N ILE A 512 -19.72 3.65 -20.38
CA ILE A 512 -20.28 4.63 -21.33
C ILE A 512 -21.79 4.75 -21.11
N LEU A 513 -22.49 3.62 -21.01
CA LEU A 513 -23.94 3.61 -20.80
C LEU A 513 -24.36 4.23 -19.46
N SER A 514 -23.51 4.20 -18.43
CA SER A 514 -23.83 4.81 -17.14
C SER A 514 -23.75 6.34 -17.16
N LYS A 515 -23.16 6.93 -18.21
CA LYS A 515 -23.02 8.38 -18.38
C LYS A 515 -24.14 9.00 -19.23
N GLU A 516 -24.92 8.18 -19.94
CA GLU A 516 -26.10 8.57 -20.73
C GLU A 516 -27.36 8.63 -19.84
#